data_AF-A0A8D5JNW5-F1
#
_entry.id   AF-A0A8D5JNW5-F1
#
_cell.length_a   1.000
_cell.length_b   1.000
_cell.length_c   1.000
_cell.angle_alpha   90.00
_cell.angle_beta   90.00
_cell.angle_gamma   90.00
#
_symmetry.space_group_name_H-M   'P 1'
#
loop_
_entity.id
_entity.type
_entity.pdbx_description
1 polymer ?
#
loop_
_entity_poly.entity_id
_entity_poly.type
_entity_poly.pdbx_seq_one_letter_code
_entity_poly.pdbx_strand_id
1 'polypeptide(L)'
;MRPKEPLTLLRKRIENTLKIIGIRGENRKYSPHITLARLKNCPIRHLQQFLVTNSFLESPEFYVNGFSLYSSRLTTKGAIHSLLERYDFMVSH
;
A
#
# COMPACT_ATOMS: atom_id res chain seq x y z
N MET A 1 -15.20 3.78 -11.35
CA MET A 1 -14.81 3.32 -9.99
C MET A 1 -13.61 2.39 -10.14
N ARG A 2 -12.45 2.69 -9.54
CA ARG A 2 -11.30 1.76 -9.50
C ARG A 2 -11.70 0.51 -8.69
N PRO A 3 -11.28 -0.72 -9.05
CA PRO A 3 -11.74 -1.94 -8.38
C PRO A 3 -11.19 -2.02 -6.94
N LYS A 4 -11.99 -1.54 -5.98
CA LYS A 4 -11.67 -1.58 -4.54
C LYS A 4 -11.99 -2.93 -3.91
N GLU A 5 -12.93 -3.68 -4.47
CA GLU A 5 -13.41 -4.92 -3.85
C GLU A 5 -12.37 -6.04 -3.81
N PRO A 6 -11.65 -6.38 -4.92
CA PRO A 6 -10.67 -7.46 -4.88
C PRO A 6 -9.57 -7.22 -3.85
N LEU A 7 -9.07 -5.97 -3.75
CA LEU A 7 -8.07 -5.58 -2.76
C LEU A 7 -8.61 -5.64 -1.33
N THR A 8 -9.87 -5.24 -1.12
CA THR A 8 -10.52 -5.31 0.20
C THR A 8 -10.70 -6.77 0.64
N LEU A 9 -11.08 -7.66 -0.29
CA LEU A 9 -11.21 -9.09 -0.03
C LEU A 9 -9.85 -9.73 0.28
N LEU A 10 -8.82 -9.44 -0.51
CA LEU A 10 -7.45 -9.90 -0.28
C LEU A 10 -6.98 -9.51 1.12
N ARG A 11 -7.11 -8.21 1.46
CA ARG A 11 -6.76 -7.70 2.80
C ARG A 11 -7.49 -8.46 3.91
N LYS A 12 -8.80 -8.68 3.76
CA LYS A 12 -9.61 -9.41 4.76
C LYS A 12 -9.12 -10.85 4.93
N ARG A 13 -8.79 -11.55 3.84
CA ARG A 13 -8.24 -12.91 3.90
C ARG A 13 -6.90 -12.93 4.64
N ILE A 14 -5.97 -12.04 4.28
CA ILE A 14 -4.67 -11.92 4.95
C ILE A 14 -4.84 -11.67 6.46
N GLU A 15 -5.67 -10.69 6.85
CA GLU A 15 -5.88 -10.40 8.28
C GLU A 15 -6.50 -11.56 9.06
N ASN A 16 -7.44 -12.28 8.46
CA ASN A 16 -8.03 -13.45 9.10
C ASN A 16 -6.99 -14.55 9.31
N THR A 17 -6.11 -14.80 8.33
CA THR A 17 -5.01 -15.75 8.46
C THR A 17 -4.01 -15.32 9.54
N LEU A 18 -3.64 -14.04 9.59
CA LEU A 18 -2.73 -13.50 10.59
C LEU A 18 -3.31 -13.60 12.02
N LYS A 19 -4.62 -13.42 12.19
CA LYS A 19 -5.29 -13.59 13.49
C LYS A 19 -5.19 -15.00 14.04
N ILE A 20 -5.22 -16.03 13.18
CA ILE A 20 -5.11 -17.45 13.59
C ILE A 20 -3.79 -17.70 14.32
N ILE A 21 -2.72 -17.02 13.90
CA ILE A 21 -1.38 -17.12 14.52
C ILE A 21 -1.11 -16.02 15.55
N GLY A 22 -2.14 -15.34 16.04
CA GLY A 22 -2.05 -14.36 17.12
C GLY A 22 -1.59 -12.94 16.72
N ILE A 23 -1.47 -12.65 15.41
CA ILE A 23 -1.13 -11.31 14.94
C ILE A 23 -2.41 -10.46 14.89
N ARG A 24 -2.41 -9.34 15.63
CA ARG A 24 -3.55 -8.42 15.68
C ARG A 24 -3.75 -7.71 14.35
N GLY A 25 -4.99 -7.63 13.90
CA GLY A 25 -5.37 -6.88 12.70
C GLY A 25 -5.29 -5.36 12.91
N GLU A 26 -5.32 -4.62 11.80
CA GLU A 26 -5.36 -3.16 11.82
C GLU A 26 -6.81 -2.68 11.96
N ASN A 27 -7.06 -1.75 12.89
CA ASN A 27 -8.40 -1.22 13.16
C ASN A 27 -8.77 -0.05 12.25
N ARG A 28 -7.81 0.53 11.53
CA ARG A 28 -8.05 1.60 10.57
C ARG A 28 -8.83 1.08 9.36
N LYS A 29 -9.77 1.89 8.89
CA LYS A 29 -10.49 1.64 7.64
C LYS A 29 -9.47 1.48 6.50
N TYR A 30 -9.56 0.36 5.80
CA TYR A 30 -8.73 0.14 4.63
C TYR A 30 -9.17 1.03 3.47
N SER A 31 -8.26 1.85 2.99
CA SER A 31 -8.40 2.63 1.77
C SER A 31 -7.17 2.34 0.91
N PRO A 32 -7.26 1.52 -0.15
CA PRO A 32 -6.10 1.21 -0.97
C PRO A 32 -5.57 2.50 -1.64
N HIS A 33 -4.32 2.85 -1.34
CA HIS A 33 -3.66 4.06 -1.82
C HIS A 33 -2.16 3.82 -1.95
N ILE A 34 -1.50 4.64 -2.78
CA ILE A 34 -0.04 4.73 -2.86
C ILE A 34 0.34 6.07 -2.22
N THR A 35 1.24 6.03 -1.23
CA THR A 35 1.76 7.25 -0.61
C THR A 35 2.81 7.87 -1.54
N LEU A 36 2.55 9.09 -2.03
CA LEU A 36 3.48 9.81 -2.91
C LEU A 36 4.47 10.68 -2.13
N ALA A 37 4.00 11.29 -1.04
CA ALA A 37 4.80 12.20 -0.23
C ALA A 37 4.36 12.15 1.22
N ARG A 38 5.29 12.48 2.13
CA ARG A 38 5.01 12.78 3.54
C ARG A 38 5.42 14.22 3.78
N LEU A 39 4.47 15.08 4.08
CA LEU A 39 4.70 16.51 4.26
C LEU A 39 4.81 16.82 5.75
N LYS A 40 5.93 17.41 6.16
CA LYS A 40 6.15 17.89 7.53
C LYS A 40 6.49 19.38 7.46
N ASN A 41 5.72 20.23 8.14
CA ASN A 41 5.89 21.68 8.14
C ASN A 41 6.00 22.28 6.72
N CYS A 42 5.21 21.76 5.77
CA CYS A 42 5.26 22.19 4.37
C CYS A 42 4.50 23.52 4.19
N PRO A 43 5.12 24.58 3.61
CA PRO A 43 4.41 25.80 3.25
C PRO A 43 3.24 25.52 2.29
N ILE A 44 2.10 26.18 2.51
CA ILE A 44 0.88 25.99 1.70
C ILE A 44 1.17 26.16 0.20
N ARG A 45 2.00 27.15 -0.17
CA ARG A 45 2.40 27.39 -1.56
C ARG A 45 3.06 26.16 -2.20
N HIS A 46 3.92 25.45 -1.47
CA HIS A 46 4.60 24.26 -1.97
C HIS A 46 3.62 23.10 -2.13
N LEU A 47 2.67 22.94 -1.21
CA LEU A 47 1.59 21.97 -1.35
C LEU A 47 0.72 22.26 -2.59
N GLN A 48 0.30 23.51 -2.78
CA GLN A 48 -0.48 23.91 -3.95
C GLN A 48 0.28 23.62 -5.24
N GLN A 49 1.56 24.00 -5.32
CA GLN A 49 2.40 23.72 -6.48
C GLN A 49 2.51 22.21 -6.74
N PHE A 50 2.73 21.40 -5.70
CA PHE A 50 2.79 19.95 -5.81
C PHE A 50 1.47 19.37 -6.38
N LEU A 51 0.32 19.82 -5.89
CA LEU A 51 -0.98 19.37 -6.38
C LEU A 51 -1.23 19.76 -7.84
N VAL A 52 -0.87 20.99 -8.24
CA VAL A 52 -1.01 21.44 -9.63
C VAL A 52 -0.12 20.62 -10.56
N THR A 53 1.15 20.43 -10.19
CA THR A 53 2.14 19.68 -10.99
C THR A 53 1.75 18.20 -11.14
N ASN A 54 1.06 17.62 -10.16
CA ASN A 54 0.67 16.20 -10.17
C ASN A 54 -0.84 15.98 -10.43
N SER A 55 -1.55 17.00 -10.95
CA SER A 55 -3.01 16.96 -11.12
C SER A 55 -3.49 15.89 -12.10
N PHE A 56 -2.65 15.53 -13.08
CA PHE A 56 -2.89 14.48 -14.07
C PHE A 56 -2.08 13.21 -13.80
N LEU A 57 -1.62 13.01 -12.56
CA LEU A 57 -0.86 11.81 -12.22
C LEU A 57 -1.73 10.57 -12.39
N GLU A 58 -1.37 9.77 -13.39
CA GLU A 58 -2.00 8.50 -13.70
C GLU A 58 -0.92 7.45 -13.95
N SER A 59 -1.15 6.24 -13.48
CA SER A 59 -0.32 5.08 -13.80
C SER A 59 -1.00 4.28 -14.90
N PRO A 60 -0.25 3.67 -15.83
CA PRO A 60 -0.80 2.65 -16.71
C PRO A 60 -1.53 1.56 -15.90
N GLU A 61 -2.53 0.94 -16.50
CA GLU A 61 -3.14 -0.25 -15.94
C GLU A 61 -2.12 -1.39 -15.91
N PHE A 62 -2.20 -2.23 -14.88
CA PHE A 62 -1.33 -3.39 -14.73
C PHE A 62 -2.06 -4.54 -14.03
N TYR A 63 -1.59 -5.75 -14.30
CA TYR A 63 -2.10 -6.95 -13.65
C TYR A 63 -1.37 -7.19 -12.32
N VAL A 64 -2.14 -7.47 -11.28
CA VAL A 64 -1.60 -7.90 -9.98
C VAL A 64 -1.46 -9.42 -10.01
N ASN A 65 -0.22 -9.91 -9.98
CA ASN A 65 0.10 -11.34 -10.05
C ASN A 65 0.39 -11.97 -8.68
N GLY A 66 0.30 -11.22 -7.59
CA GLY A 66 0.62 -11.69 -6.25
C GLY A 66 0.72 -10.56 -5.23
N PHE A 67 1.13 -10.92 -4.02
CA PHE A 67 1.48 -9.98 -2.96
C PHE A 67 2.75 -10.43 -2.22
N SER A 68 3.35 -9.55 -1.45
CA SER A 68 4.63 -9.83 -0.78
C SER A 68 4.60 -9.43 0.69
N LEU A 69 5.33 -10.18 1.51
CA LEU A 69 5.60 -9.84 2.89
C LEU A 69 6.91 -9.04 2.96
N TYR A 70 6.87 -7.88 3.59
CA TYR A 70 8.03 -7.02 3.81
C TYR A 70 8.29 -6.85 5.30
N SER A 71 9.57 -6.78 5.69
CA SER A 71 9.99 -6.19 6.95
C SER A 71 10.26 -4.69 6.77
N SER A 72 10.05 -3.91 7.83
CA SER A 72 10.33 -2.48 7.85
C SER A 72 11.15 -2.14 9.08
N ARG A 73 12.36 -1.61 8.89
CA ARG A 73 13.21 -1.13 9.97
C ARG A 73 13.35 0.39 9.88
N LEU A 74 12.89 1.09 10.92
CA LEU A 74 13.04 2.53 11.00
C LEU A 74 14.51 2.91 11.29
N THR A 75 15.01 3.88 10.54
CA THR A 75 16.32 4.51 10.76
C THR A 75 16.15 6.02 10.80
N THR A 76 17.21 6.74 11.19
CA THR A 76 17.24 8.21 11.15
C THR A 76 17.06 8.78 9.75
N LYS A 77 17.36 8.00 8.70
CA LYS A 77 17.23 8.40 7.29
C LYS A 77 15.91 7.94 6.65
N GLY A 78 15.06 7.21 7.37
CA GLY A 78 13.81 6.65 6.87
C GLY A 78 13.68 5.15 7.11
N ALA A 79 12.59 4.56 6.62
CA ALA A 79 12.35 3.13 6.72
C ALA A 79 13.14 2.37 5.66
N ILE A 80 13.86 1.32 6.07
CA ILE A 80 14.43 0.33 5.16
C ILE A 80 13.42 -0.81 5.05
N HIS A 81 13.00 -1.10 3.82
CA HIS A 81 12.10 -2.19 3.50
C HIS A 81 12.88 -3.37 2.92
N SER A 82 12.70 -4.56 3.48
CA SER A 82 13.30 -5.79 2.96
C SER A 82 12.21 -6.78 2.60
N LEU A 83 12.27 -7.32 1.38
CA LEU A 83 11.38 -8.38 0.93
C LEU A 83 11.71 -9.66 1.73
N LEU A 84 10.69 -10.26 2.36
CA LEU A 84 10.82 -11.51 3.09
C LEU A 84 10.27 -12.68 2.29
N GLU A 85 9.12 -12.51 1.64
CA GLU A 85 8.44 -13.58 0.92
C GLU A 85 7.53 -13.03 -0.19
N ARG A 86 7.31 -13.82 -1.25
CA ARG A 86 6.39 -13.52 -2.35
C ARG A 86 5.35 -14.63 -2.49
N TYR A 87 4.08 -14.22 -2.58
CA TYR A 87 2.93 -15.09 -2.77
C TYR A 87 2.28 -14.75 -4.11
N ASP A 88 2.60 -15.53 -5.14
CA ASP A 88 2.00 -15.36 -6.45
C ASP A 88 0.59 -15.95 -6.50
N PHE A 89 -0.31 -15.27 -7.21
CA PHE A 89 -1.63 -15.79 -7.53
C PHE A 89 -1.48 -16.80 -8.67
N MET A 90 -1.88 -18.04 -8.40
CA MET A 90 -1.93 -19.07 -9.44
C MET A 90 -2.90 -18.64 -10.54
N VAL A 91 -2.45 -18.70 -11.79
CA VAL A 91 -3.32 -18.53 -12.95
C VAL A 91 -4.11 -19.83 -13.12
N SER A 92 -5.39 -19.82 -12.78
CA SER A 92 -6.30 -20.89 -13.19
C SER A 92 -6.34 -20.92 -14.72
N HIS A 93 -5.87 -22.02 -15.31
CA HIS A 93 -6.10 -22.34 -16.72
C HIS A 93 -7.50 -22.93 -16.89
#